data_AF-A0A2R4MDN7-F1
#
_entry.id   AF-A0A2R4MDN7-F1
#
_cell.length_a   1.000
_cell.length_b   1.000
_cell.length_c   1.000
_cell.angle_alpha   90.00
_cell.angle_beta   90.00
_cell.angle_gamma   90.00
#
_symmetry.space_group_name_H-M   'P 1'
#
loop_
_entity.id
_entity.type
_entity.pdbx_description
1 polymer ?
#
loop_
_entity_poly.entity_id
_entity_poly.type
_entity_poly.pdbx_seq_one_letter_code
_entity_poly.pdbx_strand_id
1 'polypeptide(L)'
;MTNAPSHSKNNSQIIEESVEGLITMQSLTALRDTLAEKIAAHLTKHEITLILDTDQHEFESATLLGVMRQMLGEFAGEGKPISRIAFVTPAQFVRPAENGGKVAFFEEIEHARLWARQ
;
A
#
# COMPACT_ATOMS: atom_id res chain seq x y z
N MET A 1 0.43 43.53 6.23
CA MET A 1 0.04 42.19 6.73
C MET A 1 -0.18 41.31 5.51
N THR A 2 0.77 40.46 5.16
CA THR A 2 0.66 39.54 4.03
C THR A 2 0.31 38.16 4.56
N ASN A 3 -0.89 37.69 4.20
CA ASN A 3 -1.39 36.36 4.55
C ASN A 3 -0.45 35.29 3.98
N ALA A 4 0.03 34.39 4.84
CA ALA A 4 0.71 33.18 4.41
C ALA A 4 -0.28 32.26 3.68
N PRO A 5 0.13 31.54 2.62
CA PRO A 5 -0.69 30.49 2.04
C PRO A 5 -0.86 29.39 3.08
N SER A 6 -2.12 29.04 3.36
CA SER A 6 -2.48 27.86 4.13
C SER A 6 -1.96 26.64 3.38
N HIS A 7 -0.82 26.10 3.80
CA HIS A 7 -0.41 24.75 3.40
C HIS A 7 -1.45 23.80 3.98
N SER A 8 -2.41 23.40 3.14
CA SER A 8 -3.26 22.25 3.38
C SER A 8 -2.31 21.07 3.58
N LYS A 9 -2.02 20.73 4.84
CA LYS A 9 -1.29 19.52 5.17
C LYS A 9 -2.14 18.38 4.64
N ASN A 10 -1.62 17.67 3.65
CA ASN A 10 -2.23 16.47 3.10
C ASN A 10 -2.51 15.53 4.28
N ASN A 11 -3.77 15.39 4.67
CA ASN A 11 -4.17 14.77 5.93
C ASN A 11 -4.36 13.25 5.71
N SER A 12 -3.41 12.63 5.02
CA SER A 12 -3.38 11.21 4.72
C SER A 12 -2.54 10.47 5.76
N GLN A 13 -3.06 9.34 6.23
CA GLN A 13 -2.32 8.46 7.12
C GLN A 13 -1.60 7.40 6.29
N ILE A 14 -0.31 7.23 6.54
CA ILE A 14 0.50 6.22 5.85
C ILE A 14 0.64 5.00 6.77
N ILE A 15 0.22 3.84 6.27
CA ILE A 15 0.46 2.54 6.90
C ILE A 15 1.57 1.88 6.10
N GLU A 16 2.66 1.50 6.76
CA GLU A 16 3.76 0.75 6.15
C GLU A 16 3.75 -0.67 6.71
N GLU A 17 3.65 -1.67 5.83
CA GLU A 17 3.78 -3.08 6.18
C GLU A 17 4.92 -3.71 5.38
N SER A 18 5.78 -4.46 6.05
CA SER A 18 6.79 -5.30 5.41
C SER A 18 6.38 -6.75 5.57
N VAL A 19 6.47 -7.51 4.49
CA VAL A 19 6.22 -8.95 4.52
C VAL A 19 7.54 -9.67 4.24
N GLU A 20 8.03 -10.37 5.25
CA GLU A 20 9.31 -11.07 5.20
C GLU A 20 9.11 -12.58 5.03
N GLY A 21 10.04 -13.23 4.33
CA GLY A 21 10.09 -14.68 4.20
C GLY A 21 9.15 -15.26 3.13
N LEU A 22 8.74 -16.52 3.31
CA LEU A 22 7.90 -17.22 2.33
C LEU A 22 6.45 -16.74 2.43
N ILE A 23 5.96 -16.10 1.37
CA ILE A 23 4.55 -15.75 1.24
C ILE A 23 3.79 -17.01 0.85
N THR A 24 2.91 -17.44 1.75
CA THR A 24 1.92 -18.49 1.53
C THR A 24 0.51 -17.89 1.57
N MET A 25 -0.50 -18.68 1.19
CA MET A 25 -1.91 -18.28 1.41
C MET A 25 -2.22 -17.95 2.88
N GLN A 26 -1.59 -18.65 3.82
CA GLN A 26 -1.77 -18.38 5.25
C GLN A 26 -1.17 -17.02 5.62
N SER A 27 0.02 -16.70 5.13
CA SER A 27 0.70 -15.41 5.33
C SER A 27 -0.17 -14.26 4.80
N LEU A 28 -0.77 -14.42 3.61
CA LEU A 28 -1.67 -13.42 3.03
C LEU A 28 -2.94 -13.23 3.86
N THR A 29 -3.51 -14.31 4.38
CA THR A 29 -4.70 -14.25 5.24
C THR A 29 -4.40 -13.50 6.55
N ALA A 30 -3.26 -13.77 7.19
CA ALA A 30 -2.82 -13.06 8.39
C ALA A 30 -2.57 -11.57 8.12
N LEU A 31 -1.95 -11.25 6.98
CA LEU A 31 -1.74 -9.87 6.53
C LEU A 31 -3.08 -9.15 6.33
N ARG A 32 -4.06 -9.80 5.70
CA ARG A 32 -5.42 -9.25 5.51
C ARG A 32 -6.05 -8.85 6.83
N ASP A 33 -6.02 -9.77 7.80
CA ASP A 33 -6.69 -9.57 9.09
C ASP A 33 -5.99 -8.45 9.87
N THR A 34 -4.65 -8.42 9.84
CA THR A 34 -3.84 -7.32 10.41
C THR A 34 -4.17 -5.98 9.78
N LEU A 35 -4.27 -5.92 8.44
CA LEU A 35 -4.64 -4.70 7.72
C LEU A 35 -6.06 -4.26 8.07
N ALA A 36 -7.02 -5.18 8.15
CA ALA A 36 -8.40 -4.88 8.53
C ALA A 36 -8.48 -4.27 9.94
N GLU A 37 -7.74 -4.83 10.90
CA GLU A 37 -7.65 -4.29 12.26
C GLU A 37 -7.01 -2.89 12.30
N LYS A 38 -5.88 -2.71 11.59
CA LYS A 38 -5.21 -1.40 11.50
C LYS A 38 -6.12 -0.37 10.86
N ILE A 39 -6.75 -0.69 9.74
CA ILE A 39 -7.72 0.19 9.07
C ILE A 39 -8.88 0.53 10.01
N ALA A 40 -9.46 -0.45 10.68
CA ALA A 40 -10.56 -0.24 11.61
C ALA A 40 -10.19 0.68 12.78
N ALA A 41 -8.96 0.55 13.30
CA ALA A 41 -8.42 1.43 14.33
C ALA A 41 -8.20 2.89 13.85
N HIS A 42 -8.14 3.10 12.53
CA HIS A 42 -7.83 4.39 11.90
C HIS A 42 -9.03 5.02 11.17
N LEU A 43 -10.26 4.51 11.37
CA LEU A 43 -11.52 4.98 10.75
C LEU A 43 -11.99 6.39 11.21
N THR A 44 -11.07 7.32 11.44
CA THR A 44 -11.35 8.74 11.70
C THR A 44 -11.08 9.56 10.43
N LYS A 45 -12.00 9.57 9.45
CA LYS A 45 -12.09 10.54 8.32
C LYS A 45 -10.85 10.81 7.45
N HIS A 46 -9.75 10.07 7.59
CA HIS A 46 -8.52 10.29 6.83
C HIS A 46 -8.37 9.27 5.71
N GLU A 47 -7.90 9.72 4.55
CA GLU A 47 -7.54 8.84 3.45
C GLU A 47 -6.27 8.05 3.84
N ILE A 48 -6.35 6.72 3.80
CA ILE A 48 -5.20 5.86 4.10
C ILE A 48 -4.39 5.65 2.82
N THR A 49 -3.07 5.78 2.93
CA THR A 49 -2.12 5.31 1.94
C THR A 49 -1.37 4.11 2.51
N LEU A 50 -1.40 2.98 1.82
CA LEU A 50 -0.69 1.77 2.21
C LEU A 50 0.63 1.67 1.44
N ILE A 51 1.74 1.44 2.12
CA ILE A 51 2.99 1.00 1.53
C ILE A 51 3.18 -0.45 1.93
N LEU A 52 3.30 -1.34 0.96
CA LEU A 52 3.56 -2.75 1.16
C LEU A 52 4.93 -3.10 0.60
N ASP A 53 5.86 -3.38 1.50
CA ASP A 53 7.20 -3.84 1.17
C ASP A 53 7.23 -5.36 1.07
N THR A 54 7.46 -5.81 -0.14
CA THR A 54 7.69 -7.19 -0.51
C THR A 54 9.02 -7.25 -1.27
N ASP A 55 10.10 -6.63 -0.82
CA ASP A 55 11.42 -6.85 -1.45
C ASP A 55 12.10 -8.11 -0.88
N GLN A 56 11.89 -8.36 0.41
CA GLN A 56 12.55 -9.43 1.18
C GLN A 56 11.76 -10.74 1.25
N HIS A 57 10.97 -11.05 0.21
CA HIS A 57 10.10 -12.22 0.23
C HIS A 57 10.30 -13.14 -0.98
N GLU A 58 9.97 -14.41 -0.75
CA GLU A 58 9.79 -15.38 -1.82
C GLU A 58 8.30 -15.74 -1.86
N PHE A 59 7.66 -15.66 -3.03
CA PHE A 59 6.33 -16.23 -3.19
C PHE A 59 6.43 -17.74 -3.36
N GLU A 60 5.61 -18.51 -2.62
CA GLU A 60 5.44 -19.95 -2.85
C GLU A 60 4.99 -20.26 -4.29
N SER A 61 4.27 -19.31 -4.92
CA SER A 61 3.97 -19.37 -6.35
C SER A 61 3.68 -17.99 -6.94
N ALA A 62 3.93 -17.84 -8.25
CA ALA A 62 3.65 -16.60 -8.99
C ALA A 62 2.18 -16.16 -8.93
N THR A 63 1.26 -17.08 -8.62
CA THR A 63 -0.18 -16.78 -8.47
C THR A 63 -0.50 -16.03 -7.19
N LEU A 64 0.32 -16.17 -6.13
CA LEU A 64 0.10 -15.51 -4.84
C LEU A 64 0.22 -13.99 -4.92
N LEU A 65 1.07 -13.47 -5.81
CA LEU A 65 1.12 -12.04 -6.11
C LEU A 65 -0.24 -11.53 -6.63
N GLY A 66 -0.90 -12.32 -7.49
CA GLY A 66 -2.25 -12.01 -7.99
C GLY A 66 -3.29 -12.02 -6.87
N VAL A 67 -3.24 -13.03 -6.00
CA VAL A 67 -4.13 -13.15 -4.83
C VAL A 67 -3.94 -11.98 -3.86
N MET A 68 -2.68 -11.63 -3.56
CA MET A 68 -2.35 -10.48 -2.71
C MET A 68 -2.92 -9.18 -3.28
N ARG A 69 -2.78 -8.96 -4.60
CA ARG A 69 -3.33 -7.78 -5.27
C ARG A 69 -4.85 -7.76 -5.21
N GLN A 70 -5.51 -8.88 -5.46
CA GLN A 70 -6.97 -8.99 -5.39
C GLN A 70 -7.49 -8.70 -3.97
N MET A 71 -6.84 -9.26 -2.95
CA MET A 71 -7.14 -9.04 -1.55
C MET A 71 -7.01 -7.56 -1.14
N LEU A 72 -5.95 -6.88 -1.58
CA LEU A 72 -5.74 -5.46 -1.28
C LEU A 72 -6.77 -4.56 -2.00
N GLY A 73 -7.26 -5.00 -3.16
CA GLY A 73 -8.38 -4.36 -3.85
C GLY A 73 -9.69 -4.37 -3.05
N GLU A 74 -9.86 -5.24 -2.04
CA GLU A 74 -11.04 -5.22 -1.17
C GLU A 74 -11.07 -3.99 -0.25
N PHE A 75 -9.87 -3.50 0.12
CA PHE A 75 -9.65 -2.35 0.99
C PHE A 75 -9.38 -1.05 0.25
N ALA A 76 -9.05 -1.13 -1.04
CA ALA A 76 -8.70 0.02 -1.87
C ALA A 76 -9.72 0.28 -2.99
N GLY A 77 -10.10 1.54 -3.19
CA GLY A 77 -11.12 1.89 -4.17
C GLY A 77 -11.92 3.14 -3.78
N GLU A 78 -12.89 3.51 -4.61
CA GLU A 78 -13.79 4.62 -4.29
C GLU A 78 -14.71 4.25 -3.11
N GLY A 79 -14.79 5.14 -2.11
CA GLY A 79 -15.55 4.89 -0.87
C GLY A 79 -14.92 3.86 0.06
N LYS A 80 -13.69 3.41 -0.21
CA LYS A 80 -12.94 2.48 0.63
C LYS A 80 -11.92 3.21 1.51
N PRO A 81 -11.46 2.59 2.62
CA PRO A 81 -10.52 3.24 3.53
C PRO A 81 -9.16 3.53 2.92
N ILE A 82 -8.66 2.66 2.04
CA ILE A 82 -7.38 2.85 1.35
C ILE A 82 -7.61 3.61 0.05
N SER A 83 -7.07 4.82 -0.02
CA SER A 83 -7.10 5.68 -1.21
C SER A 83 -6.01 5.31 -2.22
N ARG A 84 -4.85 4.87 -1.72
CA ARG A 84 -3.62 4.63 -2.49
C ARG A 84 -2.81 3.46 -1.93
N ILE A 85 -2.19 2.67 -2.80
CA ILE A 85 -1.29 1.56 -2.45
C ILE A 85 0.03 1.72 -3.22
N ALA A 86 1.15 1.64 -2.51
CA ALA A 86 2.48 1.49 -3.08
C ALA A 86 3.00 0.08 -2.81
N PHE A 87 3.41 -0.64 -3.85
CA PHE A 87 4.08 -1.93 -3.74
C PHE A 87 5.58 -1.75 -3.94
N VAL A 88 6.39 -2.14 -2.97
CA VAL A 88 7.84 -2.25 -3.13
C VAL A 88 8.15 -3.71 -3.46
N THR A 89 8.61 -3.98 -4.68
CA THR A 89 8.79 -5.36 -5.18
C THR A 89 10.06 -5.47 -6.02
N PRO A 90 10.71 -6.65 -6.09
CA PRO A 90 11.84 -6.87 -7.00
C PRO A 90 11.47 -6.56 -8.45
N ALA A 91 12.43 -6.05 -9.23
CA ALA A 91 12.24 -5.58 -10.60
C ALA A 91 11.49 -6.56 -11.52
N GLN A 92 11.69 -7.87 -11.33
CA GLN A 92 11.00 -8.94 -12.08
C GLN A 92 9.47 -9.00 -11.88
N PHE A 93 8.96 -8.43 -10.79
CA PHE A 93 7.54 -8.38 -10.43
C PHE A 93 6.90 -7.00 -10.63
N VAL A 94 7.74 -5.99 -10.91
CA VAL A 94 7.30 -4.64 -11.28
C VAL A 94 6.60 -4.76 -12.64
N ARG A 95 5.26 -4.67 -12.63
CA ARG A 95 4.53 -4.44 -13.88
C ARG A 95 4.77 -2.99 -14.31
N PRO A 96 4.86 -2.71 -15.62
CA PRO A 96 4.91 -1.34 -16.10
C PRO A 96 3.72 -0.58 -15.51
N ALA A 97 4.03 0.54 -14.87
CA ALA A 97 3.10 1.30 -14.04
C ALA A 97 1.73 1.40 -14.71
N GLU A 98 0.69 0.88 -14.06
CA GLU A 98 -0.67 1.33 -14.34
C GLU A 98 -0.75 2.77 -13.81
N ASN A 99 -0.31 3.70 -14.67
CA ASN A 99 -0.34 5.13 -14.43
C ASN A 99 -1.81 5.54 -14.23
N GLY A 100 -2.25 5.57 -12.98
CA GLY A 100 -3.65 5.75 -12.64
C GLY A 100 -3.91 5.98 -11.15
N GLY A 101 -3.02 6.70 -10.47
CA GLY A 101 -3.27 7.42 -9.20
C GLY A 101 -3.40 6.60 -7.91
N LYS A 102 -3.97 5.39 -7.95
CA LYS A 102 -4.33 4.61 -6.75
C LYS A 102 -3.39 3.45 -6.44
N VAL A 103 -2.67 2.91 -7.42
CA VAL A 103 -1.69 1.83 -7.21
C VAL A 103 -0.41 2.19 -7.93
N ALA A 104 0.73 2.07 -7.25
CA ALA A 104 2.06 2.30 -7.81
C ALA A 104 3.03 1.20 -7.38
N PHE A 105 4.07 0.96 -8.19
CA PHE A 105 5.10 -0.05 -7.95
C PHE A 105 6.47 0.63 -7.89
N PHE A 106 7.30 0.20 -6.96
CA PHE A 106 8.62 0.75 -6.70
C PHE A 106 9.62 -0.38 -6.47
N GLU A 107 10.87 -0.16 -6.84
CA GLU A 107 11.97 -1.06 -6.48
C GLU A 107 12.57 -0.67 -5.12
N GLU A 108 12.36 0.58 -4.68
CA GLU A 108 12.92 1.12 -3.44
C GLU A 108 11.83 1.71 -2.54
N ILE A 109 11.89 1.39 -1.26
CA ILE A 109 10.92 1.88 -0.25
C ILE A 109 10.92 3.42 -0.13
N GLU A 110 12.06 4.08 -0.33
CA GLU A 110 12.16 5.54 -0.26
C GLU A 110 11.33 6.22 -1.36
N HIS A 111 11.28 5.65 -2.56
CA HIS A 111 10.45 6.15 -3.65
C HIS A 111 8.95 5.97 -3.35
N ALA A 112 8.57 4.83 -2.75
CA ALA A 112 7.21 4.58 -2.30
C ALA A 112 6.76 5.60 -1.25
N ARG A 113 7.63 5.89 -0.27
CA ARG A 113 7.39 6.91 0.77
C ARG A 113 7.21 8.31 0.19
N LEU A 114 8.05 8.70 -0.77
CA LEU A 114 7.94 9.99 -1.44
C LEU A 114 6.62 10.11 -2.22
N TRP A 115 6.20 9.06 -2.90
CA TRP A 115 4.92 9.03 -3.61
C TRP A 115 3.71 9.07 -2.66
N ALA A 116 3.78 8.36 -1.53
CA ALA A 116 2.70 8.29 -0.55
C ALA A 116 2.42 9.63 0.15
N ARG A 117 3.40 10.55 0.18
CA ARG A 117 3.28 11.88 0.80
C ARG A 117 2.72 12.96 -0.14
N GLN A 118 2.70 12.70 -1.45
CA GLN A 118 2.20 13.64 -2.47
C GLN A 118 0.69 13.75 -2.45
#